data_AF-A0A850RCH6-F1
#
_entry.id   AF-A0A850RCH6-F1
#
_cell.length_a   1.000
_cell.length_b   1.000
_cell.length_c   1.000
_cell.angle_alpha   90.00
_cell.angle_beta   90.00
_cell.angle_gamma   90.00
#
_symmetry.space_group_name_H-M   'P 1'
#
loop_
_entity.id
_entity.type
_entity.pdbx_description
1 polymer ?
#
loop_
_entity_poly.entity_id
_entity_poly.type
_entity_poly.pdbx_seq_one_letter_code
_entity_poly.pdbx_strand_id
1 'polypeptide(L)'
;MPTKDHGVAIAMILIVWGLAGALFGALFTGLYGVCWVFGLPGWQCLMIATAIAGMTTSAFYSAMPVALIGSMAGVLASIGYLMASGLRIELPTLVGLAGVAGLVAGSLYGWTITRGSRPLAEMLNGLLAGILAGAGLVLIFALSGRQTNMLVLAAIAVTSVGVLFQLSEHWLVEGAVRRLPAALSAPLVAGLIAAVVGASIWFVGGATILMLDAQFTSVFAGVASHIPHGLLGGLLGGSIAGVLLELLGFHLEESHRA
;
A
#
# COMPACT_ATOMS: atom_id res chain seq x y z
N MET A 1 -5.92 -26.55 27.97
CA MET A 1 -5.45 -25.23 28.44
C MET A 1 -4.75 -24.58 27.26
N PRO A 2 -5.17 -23.40 26.78
CA PRO A 2 -4.39 -22.69 25.78
C PRO A 2 -3.03 -22.38 26.42
N THR A 3 -1.97 -22.98 25.89
CA THR A 3 -0.61 -22.74 26.35
C THR A 3 -0.26 -21.27 26.10
N LYS A 4 0.57 -20.68 26.96
CA LYS A 4 1.04 -19.29 26.88
C LYS A 4 1.49 -18.91 25.45
N ASP A 5 2.05 -19.88 24.74
CA ASP A 5 2.55 -19.76 23.36
C ASP A 5 1.43 -19.47 22.34
N HIS A 6 0.26 -20.06 22.49
CA HIS A 6 -0.89 -19.82 21.60
C HIS A 6 -1.46 -18.40 21.76
N GLY A 7 -1.46 -17.88 23.00
CA GLY A 7 -1.87 -16.50 23.26
C GLY A 7 -0.89 -15.47 22.67
N VAL A 8 0.41 -15.78 22.67
CA VAL A 8 1.44 -14.93 22.04
C VAL A 8 1.32 -14.96 20.52
N ALA A 9 1.06 -16.13 19.92
CA ALA A 9 0.87 -16.27 18.47
C ALA A 9 -0.31 -15.42 17.96
N ILE A 10 -1.48 -15.55 18.60
CA ILE A 10 -2.68 -14.75 18.24
C ILE A 10 -2.40 -13.26 18.41
N ALA A 11 -1.75 -12.85 19.51
CA ALA A 11 -1.40 -11.44 19.72
C ALA A 11 -0.46 -10.91 18.63
N MET A 12 0.54 -11.70 18.21
CA MET A 12 1.46 -11.33 17.15
C MET A 12 0.75 -11.21 15.80
N ILE A 13 -0.17 -12.13 15.47
CA ILE A 13 -0.99 -12.09 14.26
C ILE A 13 -1.84 -10.82 14.25
N LEU A 14 -2.55 -10.53 15.33
CA LEU A 14 -3.38 -9.33 15.45
C LEU A 14 -2.58 -8.04 15.30
N ILE A 15 -1.37 -7.99 15.89
CA ILE A 15 -0.51 -6.80 15.81
C ILE A 15 0.03 -6.62 14.40
N VAL A 16 0.64 -7.65 13.81
CA VAL A 16 1.28 -7.57 12.50
C VAL A 16 0.25 -7.29 11.41
N TRP A 17 -0.83 -8.07 11.37
CA TRP A 17 -1.88 -7.90 10.36
C TRP A 17 -2.73 -6.66 10.61
N GLY A 18 -2.97 -6.30 11.87
CA GLY A 18 -3.64 -5.07 12.24
C GLY A 18 -2.85 -3.83 11.82
N LEU A 19 -1.53 -3.80 12.05
CA LEU A 19 -0.68 -2.68 11.62
C LEU A 19 -0.53 -2.61 10.10
N ALA A 20 -0.35 -3.75 9.43
CA ALA A 20 -0.32 -3.80 7.97
C ALA A 20 -1.66 -3.33 7.36
N GLY A 21 -2.77 -3.76 7.96
CA GLY A 21 -4.11 -3.31 7.60
C GLY A 21 -4.32 -1.82 7.84
N ALA A 22 -3.82 -1.27 8.96
CA ALA A 22 -3.88 0.16 9.26
C ALA A 22 -3.13 0.99 8.20
N LEU A 23 -1.94 0.54 7.79
CA LEU A 23 -1.15 1.17 6.72
C LEU A 23 -1.91 1.12 5.38
N PHE A 24 -2.46 -0.05 5.01
CA PHE A 24 -3.29 -0.18 3.82
C PHE A 24 -4.47 0.77 3.88
N GLY A 25 -5.22 0.78 4.98
CA GLY A 25 -6.45 1.55 5.13
C GLY A 25 -6.19 3.06 5.00
N ALA A 26 -5.12 3.56 5.61
CA ALA A 26 -4.70 4.96 5.47
C ALA A 26 -4.34 5.31 4.01
N LEU A 27 -3.55 4.45 3.35
CA LEU A 27 -3.17 4.64 1.94
C LEU A 27 -4.39 4.58 1.02
N PHE A 28 -5.23 3.56 1.17
CA PHE A 28 -6.46 3.37 0.42
C PHE A 28 -7.36 4.59 0.50
N THR A 29 -7.63 5.09 1.72
CA THR A 29 -8.50 6.25 1.91
C THR A 29 -7.90 7.52 1.34
N GLY A 30 -6.58 7.74 1.53
CA GLY A 30 -5.89 8.88 0.94
C GLY A 30 -5.97 8.87 -0.59
N LEU A 31 -5.61 7.74 -1.22
CA LEU A 31 -5.65 7.57 -2.67
C LEU A 31 -7.07 7.66 -3.24
N TYR A 32 -8.05 7.05 -2.58
CA TYR A 32 -9.45 7.12 -2.98
C TYR A 32 -9.93 8.58 -2.99
N GLY A 33 -9.62 9.32 -1.92
CA GLY A 33 -9.93 10.73 -1.81
C GLY A 33 -9.24 11.57 -2.89
N VAL A 34 -7.94 11.37 -3.10
CA VAL A 34 -7.20 12.08 -4.17
C VAL A 34 -7.79 11.81 -5.55
N CYS A 35 -8.08 10.56 -5.88
CA CYS A 35 -8.70 10.20 -7.17
C CYS A 35 -10.05 10.88 -7.35
N TRP A 36 -10.85 10.96 -6.28
CA TRP A 36 -12.12 11.66 -6.27
C TRP A 36 -11.97 13.16 -6.52
N VAL A 37 -10.96 13.80 -5.91
CA VAL A 37 -10.64 15.22 -6.14
C VAL A 37 -10.26 15.50 -7.59
N PHE A 38 -9.55 14.56 -8.24
CA PHE A 38 -9.22 14.66 -9.66
C PHE A 38 -10.41 14.37 -10.61
N GLY A 39 -11.62 14.17 -10.08
CA GLY A 39 -12.84 13.98 -10.87
C GLY A 39 -12.97 12.58 -11.48
N LEU A 40 -12.19 11.61 -11.00
CA LEU A 40 -12.33 10.23 -11.45
C LEU A 40 -13.65 9.63 -10.94
N PRO A 41 -14.32 8.79 -11.74
CA PRO A 41 -15.53 8.11 -11.31
C PRO A 41 -15.20 7.14 -10.16
N GLY A 42 -16.14 6.97 -9.22
CA GLY A 42 -15.91 6.20 -7.98
C GLY A 42 -15.38 4.78 -8.19
N TRP A 43 -15.75 4.11 -9.29
CA TRP A 43 -15.23 2.78 -9.60
C TRP A 43 -13.73 2.79 -9.94
N GLN A 44 -13.24 3.84 -10.63
CA GLN A 44 -11.81 4.01 -10.91
C GLN A 44 -11.06 4.35 -9.63
N CYS A 45 -11.60 5.25 -8.80
CA CYS A 45 -11.00 5.59 -7.50
C CYS A 45 -10.81 4.34 -6.65
N LEU A 46 -11.82 3.46 -6.61
CA LEU A 46 -11.80 2.24 -5.82
C LEU A 46 -10.77 1.23 -6.35
N MET A 47 -10.71 1.01 -7.67
CA MET A 47 -9.71 0.13 -8.26
C MET A 47 -8.28 0.65 -8.09
N ILE A 48 -8.04 1.93 -8.34
CA ILE A 48 -6.70 2.54 -8.22
C ILE A 48 -6.24 2.50 -6.75
N ALA A 49 -7.11 2.88 -5.82
CA ALA A 49 -6.78 2.90 -4.40
C ALA A 49 -6.46 1.50 -3.85
N THR A 50 -7.29 0.50 -4.18
CA THR A 50 -7.04 -0.90 -3.75
C THR A 50 -5.79 -1.48 -4.39
N ALA A 51 -5.55 -1.22 -5.67
CA ALA A 51 -4.38 -1.66 -6.41
C ALA A 51 -3.07 -1.09 -5.81
N ILE A 52 -2.98 0.24 -5.66
CA ILE A 52 -1.78 0.89 -5.14
C ILE A 52 -1.57 0.57 -3.66
N ALA A 53 -2.64 0.54 -2.85
CA ALA A 53 -2.52 0.16 -1.44
C ALA A 53 -2.03 -1.29 -1.29
N GLY A 54 -2.61 -2.23 -2.04
CA GLY A 54 -2.20 -3.65 -2.01
C GLY A 54 -0.78 -3.87 -2.52
N MET A 55 -0.40 -3.19 -3.59
CA MET A 55 0.96 -3.17 -4.12
C MET A 55 1.97 -2.62 -3.09
N THR A 56 1.61 -1.55 -2.38
CA THR A 56 2.50 -0.93 -1.39
C THR A 56 2.66 -1.81 -0.14
N THR A 57 1.57 -2.34 0.40
CA THR A 57 1.63 -3.19 1.60
C THR A 57 2.30 -4.53 1.34
N SER A 58 2.07 -5.14 0.17
CA SER A 58 2.78 -6.36 -0.23
C SER A 58 4.29 -6.11 -0.34
N ALA A 59 4.73 -4.98 -0.90
CA ALA A 59 6.15 -4.63 -0.97
C ALA A 59 6.79 -4.47 0.42
N PHE A 60 6.10 -3.84 1.38
CA PHE A 60 6.58 -3.73 2.77
C PHE A 60 6.62 -5.08 3.50
N TYR A 61 5.66 -5.96 3.22
CA TYR A 61 5.60 -7.29 3.84
C TYR A 61 6.68 -8.24 3.30
N SER A 62 6.82 -8.29 1.99
CA SER A 62 7.64 -9.29 1.29
C SER A 62 9.09 -8.87 1.01
N ALA A 63 9.30 -7.56 0.84
CA ALA A 63 10.60 -6.98 0.49
C ALA A 63 10.92 -5.80 1.41
N MET A 64 10.70 -5.97 2.71
CA MET A 64 10.80 -4.92 3.72
C MET A 64 12.06 -4.04 3.57
N PRO A 65 13.29 -4.58 3.42
CA PRO A 65 14.48 -3.73 3.30
C PRO A 65 14.47 -2.85 2.04
N VAL A 66 13.99 -3.38 0.91
CA VAL A 66 13.91 -2.65 -0.36
C VAL A 66 12.85 -1.56 -0.27
N ALA A 67 11.69 -1.88 0.31
CA ALA A 67 10.60 -0.92 0.52
C ALA A 67 11.03 0.22 1.46
N LEU A 68 11.80 -0.08 2.51
CA LEU A 68 12.36 0.93 3.41
C LEU A 68 13.39 1.84 2.72
N ILE A 69 14.25 1.29 1.85
CA ILE A 69 15.19 2.11 1.07
C ILE A 69 14.44 3.01 0.08
N GLY A 70 13.44 2.46 -0.60
CA GLY A 70 12.56 3.23 -1.49
C GLY A 70 11.85 4.35 -0.74
N SER A 71 11.30 4.07 0.45
CA SER A 71 10.61 5.09 1.24
C SER A 71 11.56 6.18 1.73
N MET A 72 12.75 5.82 2.22
CA MET A 72 13.79 6.78 2.61
C MET A 72 14.23 7.65 1.43
N ALA A 73 14.47 7.05 0.26
CA ALA A 73 14.82 7.79 -0.95
C ALA A 73 13.70 8.75 -1.37
N GLY A 74 12.45 8.30 -1.32
CA GLY A 74 11.28 9.13 -1.62
C GLY A 74 11.14 10.32 -0.66
N VAL A 75 11.33 10.11 0.65
CA VAL A 75 11.32 11.18 1.65
C VAL A 75 12.43 12.19 1.37
N LEU A 76 13.67 11.73 1.23
CA LEU A 76 14.83 12.61 1.02
C LEU A 76 14.72 13.41 -0.27
N ALA A 77 14.32 12.77 -1.38
CA ALA A 77 14.13 13.44 -2.66
C ALA A 77 13.02 14.49 -2.60
N SER A 78 11.90 14.17 -1.94
CA SER A 78 10.77 15.10 -1.79
C SER A 78 11.15 16.32 -0.93
N ILE A 79 11.81 16.09 0.22
CA ILE A 79 12.29 17.19 1.08
C ILE A 79 13.33 18.04 0.34
N GLY A 80 14.30 17.42 -0.33
CA GLY A 80 15.32 18.12 -1.11
C GLY A 80 14.72 18.96 -2.24
N TYR A 81 13.72 18.42 -2.95
CA TYR A 81 12.98 19.17 -3.96
C TYR A 81 12.26 20.38 -3.35
N LEU A 82 11.52 20.21 -2.24
CA LEU A 82 10.80 21.31 -1.58
C LEU A 82 11.75 22.42 -1.10
N MET A 83 12.93 22.07 -0.62
CA MET A 83 13.98 23.02 -0.23
C MET A 83 14.54 23.78 -1.43
N ALA A 84 14.79 23.09 -2.55
CA ALA A 84 15.40 23.69 -3.75
C ALA A 84 14.40 24.53 -4.57
N SER A 85 13.15 24.11 -4.66
CA SER A 85 12.12 24.73 -5.51
C SER A 85 11.35 25.86 -4.82
N GLY A 86 11.69 26.18 -3.56
CA GLY A 86 11.02 27.22 -2.78
C GLY A 86 9.53 26.92 -2.58
N LEU A 87 9.20 25.69 -2.14
CA LEU A 87 7.83 25.25 -1.84
C LEU A 87 6.87 25.18 -3.05
N ARG A 88 7.38 25.14 -4.30
CA ARG A 88 6.55 24.86 -5.48
C ARG A 88 6.22 23.36 -5.57
N ILE A 89 4.95 23.03 -5.38
CA ILE A 89 4.48 21.65 -5.29
C ILE A 89 3.82 21.24 -6.61
N GLU A 90 4.61 20.69 -7.52
CA GLU A 90 4.11 20.03 -8.73
C GLU A 90 4.14 18.51 -8.52
N LEU A 91 2.97 17.86 -8.62
CA LEU A 91 2.84 16.41 -8.43
C LEU A 91 3.76 15.59 -9.36
N PRO A 92 3.77 15.80 -10.69
CA PRO A 92 4.50 14.92 -11.59
C PRO A 92 6.02 14.99 -11.38
N THR A 93 6.55 16.18 -11.09
CA THR A 93 7.97 16.39 -10.83
C THR A 93 8.39 15.81 -9.48
N LEU A 94 7.60 16.01 -8.42
CA LEU A 94 7.91 15.47 -7.10
C LEU A 94 7.85 13.93 -7.10
N VAL A 95 6.79 13.35 -7.67
CA VAL A 95 6.64 11.89 -7.82
C VAL A 95 7.74 11.32 -8.71
N GLY A 96 8.05 11.99 -9.83
CA GLY A 96 9.11 11.58 -10.75
C GLY A 96 10.49 11.60 -10.11
N LEU A 97 10.85 12.67 -9.42
CA LEU A 97 12.13 12.79 -8.70
C LEU A 97 12.25 11.75 -7.59
N ALA A 98 11.20 11.57 -6.79
CA ALA A 98 11.16 10.54 -5.76
C ALA A 98 11.34 9.15 -6.37
N GLY A 99 10.62 8.84 -7.46
CA GLY A 99 10.74 7.57 -8.17
C GLY A 99 12.14 7.32 -8.72
N VAL A 100 12.77 8.32 -9.35
CA VAL A 100 14.15 8.22 -9.86
C VAL A 100 15.14 8.02 -8.71
N ALA A 101 15.00 8.75 -7.60
CA ALA A 101 15.83 8.56 -6.42
C ALA A 101 15.68 7.13 -5.85
N GLY A 102 14.46 6.61 -5.80
CA GLY A 102 14.19 5.23 -5.40
C GLY A 102 14.79 4.19 -6.34
N LEU A 103 14.72 4.40 -7.66
CA LEU A 103 15.38 3.53 -8.65
C LEU A 103 16.89 3.48 -8.43
N VAL A 104 17.52 4.65 -8.21
CA VAL A 104 18.96 4.74 -7.94
C VAL A 104 19.30 4.03 -6.62
N ALA A 105 18.60 4.33 -5.54
CA ALA A 105 18.83 3.71 -4.24
C ALA A 105 18.63 2.18 -4.27
N GLY A 106 17.56 1.71 -4.93
CA GLY A 106 17.28 0.29 -5.10
C GLY A 106 18.29 -0.42 -6.01
N SER A 107 18.89 0.27 -6.98
CA SER A 107 19.98 -0.27 -7.80
C SER A 107 21.27 -0.45 -7.01
N LEU A 108 21.61 0.51 -6.15
CA LEU A 108 22.77 0.40 -5.23
C LEU A 108 22.56 -0.74 -4.24
N TYR A 109 21.34 -0.89 -3.71
CA TYR A 109 21.01 -2.00 -2.82
C TYR A 109 21.02 -3.37 -3.53
N GLY A 110 20.49 -3.43 -4.76
CA GLY A 110 20.54 -4.64 -5.58
C GLY A 110 21.96 -5.09 -5.93
N TRP A 111 22.93 -4.17 -5.91
CA TRP A 111 24.33 -4.48 -6.11
C TRP A 111 24.99 -5.07 -4.85
N THR A 112 24.55 -4.71 -3.65
CA THR A 112 25.16 -5.18 -2.40
C THR A 112 24.65 -6.54 -1.93
N ILE A 113 23.53 -7.04 -2.47
CA ILE A 113 22.91 -8.28 -1.98
C ILE A 113 22.89 -9.39 -3.04
N THR A 114 23.38 -10.55 -2.61
CA THR A 114 23.39 -11.79 -3.36
C THR A 114 21.95 -12.35 -3.45
N ARG A 115 21.37 -12.24 -4.65
CA ARG A 115 20.18 -12.93 -5.19
C ARG A 115 19.51 -13.96 -4.25
N GLY A 116 18.33 -13.62 -3.73
CA GLY A 116 17.47 -14.55 -3.00
C GLY A 116 15.99 -14.22 -3.11
N SER A 117 15.59 -13.02 -2.72
CA SER A 117 14.18 -12.59 -2.80
C SER A 117 13.84 -12.01 -4.17
N ARG A 118 12.59 -12.21 -4.63
CA ARG A 118 12.06 -11.62 -5.87
C ARG A 118 10.94 -10.61 -5.56
N PRO A 119 11.27 -9.44 -4.96
CA PRO A 119 10.34 -8.40 -4.52
C PRO A 119 9.25 -8.00 -5.52
N LEU A 120 9.61 -8.03 -6.80
CA LEU A 120 8.72 -7.57 -7.87
C LEU A 120 7.55 -8.53 -8.09
N ALA A 121 7.74 -9.84 -7.90
CA ALA A 121 6.68 -10.82 -8.07
C ALA A 121 5.60 -10.66 -6.99
N GLU A 122 6.02 -10.46 -5.74
CA GLU A 122 5.11 -10.28 -4.61
C GLU A 122 4.41 -8.91 -4.67
N MET A 123 5.10 -7.86 -5.11
CA MET A 123 4.50 -6.55 -5.37
C MET A 123 3.44 -6.62 -6.48
N LEU A 124 3.72 -7.36 -7.58
CA LEU A 124 2.75 -7.60 -8.65
C LEU A 124 1.57 -8.45 -8.15
N ASN A 125 1.81 -9.41 -7.26
CA ASN A 125 0.76 -10.18 -6.62
C ASN A 125 -0.15 -9.28 -5.79
N GLY A 126 0.41 -8.36 -5.00
CA GLY A 126 -0.36 -7.35 -4.26
C GLY A 126 -1.13 -6.38 -5.17
N LEU A 127 -0.55 -5.99 -6.30
CA LEU A 127 -1.24 -5.19 -7.32
C LEU A 127 -2.45 -5.94 -7.89
N LEU A 128 -2.26 -7.21 -8.27
CA LEU A 128 -3.32 -8.05 -8.83
C LEU A 128 -4.42 -8.35 -7.80
N ALA A 129 -4.05 -8.70 -6.57
CA ALA A 129 -4.99 -8.87 -5.47
C ALA A 129 -5.79 -7.58 -5.21
N GLY A 130 -5.11 -6.43 -5.26
CA GLY A 130 -5.74 -5.11 -5.18
C GLY A 130 -6.75 -4.86 -6.30
N ILE A 131 -6.37 -5.11 -7.56
CA ILE A 131 -7.26 -4.95 -8.72
C ILE A 131 -8.47 -5.90 -8.62
N LEU A 132 -8.25 -7.17 -8.27
CA LEU A 132 -9.33 -8.17 -8.13
C LEU A 132 -10.28 -7.81 -6.99
N ALA A 133 -9.76 -7.38 -5.84
CA ALA A 133 -10.57 -6.91 -4.72
C ALA A 133 -11.36 -5.64 -5.10
N GLY A 134 -10.71 -4.70 -5.78
CA GLY A 134 -11.33 -3.47 -6.27
C GLY A 134 -12.45 -3.76 -7.26
N ALA A 135 -12.21 -4.63 -8.24
CA ALA A 135 -13.22 -5.05 -9.21
C ALA A 135 -14.40 -5.76 -8.53
N GLY A 136 -14.12 -6.64 -7.57
CA GLY A 136 -15.16 -7.30 -6.76
C GLY A 136 -16.02 -6.31 -5.98
N LEU A 137 -15.39 -5.34 -5.31
CA LEU A 137 -16.09 -4.27 -4.60
C LEU A 137 -16.92 -3.39 -5.54
N VAL A 138 -16.39 -3.02 -6.71
CA VAL A 138 -17.14 -2.28 -7.74
C VAL A 138 -18.37 -3.06 -8.16
N LEU A 139 -18.24 -4.36 -8.42
CA LEU A 139 -19.36 -5.22 -8.82
C LEU A 139 -20.42 -5.31 -7.70
N ILE A 140 -19.99 -5.51 -6.45
CA ILE A 140 -20.88 -5.57 -5.28
C ILE A 140 -21.67 -4.27 -5.14
N PHE A 141 -21.03 -3.11 -5.28
CA PHE A 141 -21.71 -1.81 -5.21
C PHE A 141 -22.62 -1.55 -6.41
N ALA A 142 -22.22 -1.96 -7.61
CA ALA A 142 -23.06 -1.87 -8.80
C ALA A 142 -24.36 -2.68 -8.65
N LEU A 143 -24.28 -3.86 -8.02
CA LEU A 143 -25.44 -4.74 -7.78
C LEU A 143 -26.29 -4.30 -6.58
N SER A 144 -25.66 -3.78 -5.53
CA SER A 144 -26.35 -3.49 -4.26
C SER A 144 -26.90 -2.06 -4.16
N GLY A 145 -26.38 -1.12 -4.97
CA GLY A 145 -26.79 0.29 -4.96
C GLY A 145 -26.56 1.04 -3.64
N ARG A 146 -25.84 0.44 -2.67
CA ARG A 146 -25.59 1.01 -1.35
C ARG A 146 -24.26 1.75 -1.30
N GLN A 147 -24.26 2.92 -0.64
CA GLN A 147 -23.03 3.60 -0.24
C GLN A 147 -22.64 3.16 1.17
N THR A 148 -21.39 2.76 1.36
CA THR A 148 -20.82 2.39 2.66
C THR A 148 -19.91 3.47 3.21
N ASN A 149 -19.87 3.60 4.54
CA ASN A 149 -18.90 4.47 5.21
C ASN A 149 -17.46 4.00 4.93
N MET A 150 -16.52 4.94 4.87
CA MET A 150 -15.09 4.70 4.62
C MET A 150 -14.47 3.68 5.57
N LEU A 151 -14.87 3.66 6.85
CA LEU A 151 -14.42 2.66 7.83
C LEU A 151 -14.71 1.22 7.35
N VAL A 152 -15.97 0.98 6.96
CA VAL A 152 -16.43 -0.34 6.50
C VAL A 152 -15.82 -0.68 5.14
N LEU A 153 -15.73 0.33 4.26
CA LEU A 153 -15.11 0.18 2.95
C LEU A 153 -13.64 -0.24 3.06
N ALA A 154 -12.86 0.44 3.90
CA ALA A 154 -11.46 0.12 4.14
C ALA A 154 -11.30 -1.27 4.78
N ALA A 155 -12.18 -1.63 5.73
CA ALA A 155 -12.16 -2.96 6.33
C ALA A 155 -12.38 -4.08 5.30
N ILE A 156 -13.44 -3.97 4.48
CA ILE A 156 -13.74 -4.97 3.45
C ILE A 156 -12.63 -5.00 2.39
N ALA A 157 -12.10 -3.83 1.99
CA ALA A 157 -11.00 -3.74 1.04
C ALA A 157 -9.75 -4.46 1.55
N VAL A 158 -9.31 -4.18 2.78
CA VAL A 158 -8.15 -4.84 3.41
C VAL A 158 -8.38 -6.34 3.51
N THR A 159 -9.52 -6.78 4.04
CA THR A 159 -9.80 -8.21 4.19
C THR A 159 -9.80 -8.92 2.83
N SER A 160 -10.43 -8.32 1.82
CA SER A 160 -10.51 -8.90 0.47
C SER A 160 -9.13 -8.98 -0.19
N VAL A 161 -8.33 -7.91 -0.11
CA VAL A 161 -6.97 -7.91 -0.67
C VAL A 161 -6.08 -8.91 0.06
N GLY A 162 -6.14 -8.98 1.40
CA GLY A 162 -5.34 -9.93 2.18
C GLY A 162 -5.63 -11.39 1.83
N VAL A 163 -6.92 -11.75 1.73
CA VAL A 163 -7.34 -13.11 1.34
C VAL A 163 -6.95 -13.41 -0.10
N LEU A 164 -7.21 -12.49 -1.04
CA LEU A 164 -6.85 -12.68 -2.45
C LEU A 164 -5.33 -12.75 -2.64
N PHE A 165 -4.56 -11.98 -1.87
CA PHE A 165 -3.10 -12.01 -1.91
C PHE A 165 -2.58 -13.40 -1.55
N GLN A 166 -3.00 -13.97 -0.42
CA GLN A 166 -2.55 -15.32 -0.03
C GLN A 166 -3.04 -16.41 -0.99
N LEU A 167 -4.27 -16.29 -1.51
CA LEU A 167 -4.81 -17.25 -2.48
C LEU A 167 -4.03 -17.22 -3.81
N SER A 168 -3.64 -16.03 -4.25
CA SER A 168 -2.93 -15.81 -5.51
C SER A 168 -1.43 -16.11 -5.41
N GLU A 169 -0.84 -15.98 -4.22
CA GLU A 169 0.58 -16.19 -3.97
C GLU A 169 1.05 -17.54 -4.51
N HIS A 170 0.35 -18.62 -4.20
CA HIS A 170 0.76 -19.97 -4.61
C HIS A 170 0.77 -20.16 -6.13
N TRP A 171 -0.22 -19.59 -6.85
CA TRP A 171 -0.34 -19.74 -8.29
C TRP A 171 0.57 -18.78 -9.07
N LEU A 172 0.72 -17.57 -8.58
CA LEU A 172 1.31 -16.46 -9.32
C LEU A 172 2.81 -16.33 -9.02
N VAL A 173 3.23 -16.60 -7.78
CA VAL A 173 4.65 -16.61 -7.44
C VAL A 173 5.32 -17.78 -8.15
N GLU A 174 4.78 -19.01 -8.14
CA GLU A 174 5.40 -20.14 -8.85
C GLU A 174 5.55 -19.94 -10.37
N GLY A 175 4.61 -19.23 -11.00
CA GLY A 175 4.61 -18.95 -12.45
C GLY A 175 5.36 -17.67 -12.87
N ALA A 176 5.38 -16.63 -12.04
CA ALA A 176 6.00 -15.31 -12.33
C ALA A 176 7.43 -15.15 -11.76
N VAL A 177 7.81 -16.00 -10.79
CA VAL A 177 9.19 -16.49 -10.62
C VAL A 177 9.61 -17.11 -11.98
N ARG A 178 10.79 -17.66 -12.26
CA ARG A 178 11.23 -18.00 -13.65
C ARG A 178 11.34 -16.85 -14.69
N ARG A 179 10.35 -15.95 -14.88
CA ARG A 179 10.36 -14.94 -15.97
C ARG A 179 10.93 -13.57 -15.60
N LEU A 180 10.91 -13.15 -14.34
CA LEU A 180 11.39 -11.82 -13.95
C LEU A 180 12.89 -11.80 -13.60
N PRO A 181 13.68 -10.87 -14.17
CA PRO A 181 15.10 -10.73 -13.86
C PRO A 181 15.30 -10.14 -12.45
N ALA A 182 15.97 -10.90 -11.59
CA ALA A 182 16.25 -10.52 -10.19
C ALA A 182 17.07 -9.23 -10.03
N ALA A 183 17.80 -8.81 -11.09
CA ALA A 183 18.57 -7.57 -11.07
C ALA A 183 17.71 -6.30 -11.15
N LEU A 184 16.50 -6.40 -11.73
CA LEU A 184 15.60 -5.25 -11.92
C LEU A 184 14.53 -5.13 -10.85
N SER A 185 14.30 -6.19 -10.06
CA SER A 185 13.23 -6.21 -9.07
C SER A 185 13.44 -5.20 -7.95
N ALA A 186 14.64 -5.16 -7.34
CA ALA A 186 14.91 -4.23 -6.23
C ALA A 186 14.83 -2.74 -6.64
N PRO A 187 15.43 -2.29 -7.76
CA PRO A 187 15.25 -0.93 -8.26
C PRO A 187 13.79 -0.57 -8.48
N LEU A 188 13.03 -1.42 -9.19
CA LEU A 188 11.65 -1.12 -9.54
C LEU A 188 10.75 -1.00 -8.31
N VAL A 189 10.86 -1.93 -7.35
CA VAL A 189 10.09 -1.84 -6.10
C VAL A 189 10.47 -0.57 -5.33
N ALA A 190 11.76 -0.29 -5.16
CA ALA A 190 12.21 0.91 -4.45
C ALA A 190 11.74 2.19 -5.13
N GLY A 191 11.81 2.27 -6.47
CA GLY A 191 11.33 3.40 -7.26
C GLY A 191 9.82 3.60 -7.16
N LEU A 192 9.03 2.53 -7.26
CA LEU A 192 7.57 2.61 -7.13
C LEU A 192 7.16 3.03 -5.71
N ILE A 193 7.79 2.48 -4.67
CA ILE A 193 7.52 2.88 -3.28
C ILE A 193 7.94 4.33 -3.06
N ALA A 194 9.10 4.75 -3.59
CA ALA A 194 9.53 6.14 -3.50
C ALA A 194 8.54 7.09 -4.19
N ALA A 195 7.99 6.72 -5.35
CA ALA A 195 6.96 7.47 -6.04
C ALA A 195 5.67 7.60 -5.22
N VAL A 196 5.21 6.51 -4.58
CA VAL A 196 4.04 6.53 -3.66
C VAL A 196 4.28 7.44 -2.46
N VAL A 197 5.49 7.40 -1.89
CA VAL A 197 5.89 8.28 -0.79
C VAL A 197 5.94 9.74 -1.23
N GLY A 198 6.50 10.01 -2.42
CA GLY A 198 6.48 11.34 -3.02
C GLY A 198 5.05 11.86 -3.19
N ALA A 199 4.14 11.04 -3.75
CA ALA A 199 2.73 11.41 -3.88
C ALA A 199 2.07 11.69 -2.53
N SER A 200 2.43 10.93 -1.48
CA SER A 200 1.94 11.16 -0.11
C SER A 200 2.46 12.48 0.48
N ILE A 201 3.73 12.82 0.25
CA ILE A 201 4.31 14.10 0.69
C ILE A 201 3.70 15.26 -0.10
N TRP A 202 3.44 15.07 -1.39
CA TRP A 202 2.70 16.05 -2.19
C TRP A 202 1.29 16.29 -1.63
N PHE A 203 0.59 15.23 -1.21
CA PHE A 203 -0.74 15.35 -0.60
C PHE A 203 -0.71 16.18 0.69
N VAL A 204 0.24 15.89 1.58
CA VAL A 204 0.39 16.60 2.87
C VAL A 204 0.92 18.03 2.67
N GLY A 205 1.96 18.19 1.85
CA GLY A 205 2.57 19.49 1.57
C GLY A 205 1.64 20.40 0.77
N GLY A 206 0.92 19.85 -0.21
CA GLY A 206 -0.07 20.56 -1.02
C GLY A 206 -1.20 21.12 -0.16
N ALA A 207 -1.74 20.32 0.76
CA ALA A 207 -2.76 20.77 1.72
C ALA A 207 -2.27 21.93 2.62
N THR A 208 -0.97 22.02 2.89
CA THR A 208 -0.38 23.04 3.78
C THR A 208 -0.15 24.38 3.06
N ILE A 209 0.20 24.36 1.77
CA ILE A 209 0.55 25.56 0.98
C ILE A 209 -0.67 26.12 0.24
N LEU A 210 -1.60 25.25 -0.18
CA LEU A 210 -2.88 25.66 -0.77
C LEU A 210 -3.87 26.22 0.26
N MET A 211 -3.46 26.43 1.51
CA MET A 211 -4.20 27.22 2.50
C MET A 211 -4.50 28.66 2.05
N LEU A 212 -3.93 29.11 0.92
CA LEU A 212 -4.30 30.37 0.26
C LEU A 212 -5.56 30.28 -0.61
N ASP A 213 -6.01 29.09 -0.99
CA ASP A 213 -7.22 28.88 -1.80
C ASP A 213 -8.29 28.12 -0.98
N ALA A 214 -9.29 28.86 -0.49
CA ALA A 214 -10.28 28.38 0.47
C ALA A 214 -11.10 27.18 -0.05
N GLN A 215 -11.28 27.08 -1.38
CA GLN A 215 -12.03 25.99 -2.00
C GLN A 215 -11.25 24.68 -1.95
N PHE A 216 -9.96 24.69 -2.31
CA PHE A 216 -9.11 23.49 -2.25
C PHE A 216 -8.85 23.03 -0.82
N THR A 217 -8.72 23.97 0.13
CA THR A 217 -8.51 23.67 1.55
C THR A 217 -9.66 22.83 2.12
N SER A 218 -10.91 23.17 1.77
CA SER A 218 -12.10 22.43 2.24
C SER A 218 -12.17 20.98 1.72
N VAL A 219 -11.74 20.76 0.48
CA VAL A 219 -11.77 19.46 -0.19
C VAL A 219 -10.69 18.53 0.37
N PHE A 220 -9.45 19.02 0.54
CA PHE A 220 -8.36 18.24 1.15
C PHE A 220 -8.60 17.99 2.64
N ALA A 221 -9.15 18.94 3.38
CA ALA A 221 -9.57 18.74 4.78
C ALA A 221 -10.64 17.64 4.88
N GLY A 222 -11.58 17.61 3.92
CA GLY A 222 -12.53 16.53 3.75
C GLY A 222 -11.84 15.17 3.62
N VAL A 223 -10.91 15.00 2.68
CA VAL A 223 -10.18 13.73 2.51
C VAL A 223 -9.37 13.36 3.76
N ALA A 224 -8.67 14.32 4.36
CA ALA A 224 -7.86 14.10 5.55
C ALA A 224 -8.69 13.61 6.75
N SER A 225 -9.92 14.11 6.91
CA SER A 225 -10.84 13.67 7.98
C SER A 225 -11.27 12.20 7.86
N HIS A 226 -11.18 11.62 6.66
CA HIS A 226 -11.51 10.22 6.42
C HIS A 226 -10.32 9.28 6.69
N ILE A 227 -9.08 9.77 6.69
CA ILE A 227 -7.87 8.94 6.90
C ILE A 227 -7.90 8.19 8.25
N PRO A 228 -8.25 8.81 9.40
CA PRO A 228 -8.39 8.08 10.66
C PRO A 228 -9.41 6.94 10.58
N HIS A 229 -10.53 7.15 9.88
CA HIS A 229 -11.53 6.12 9.66
C HIS A 229 -11.01 5.01 8.75
N GLY A 230 -10.24 5.36 7.70
CA GLY A 230 -9.54 4.40 6.86
C GLY A 230 -8.55 3.55 7.66
N LEU A 231 -7.76 4.18 8.52
CA LEU A 231 -6.77 3.53 9.37
C LEU A 231 -7.43 2.55 10.36
N LEU A 232 -8.50 2.97 11.05
CA LEU A 232 -9.25 2.09 11.96
C LEU A 232 -9.93 0.94 11.20
N GLY A 233 -10.55 1.25 10.05
CA GLY A 233 -11.19 0.25 9.21
C GLY A 233 -10.18 -0.77 8.71
N GLY A 234 -9.00 -0.30 8.29
CA GLY A 234 -7.91 -1.16 7.87
C GLY A 234 -7.33 -1.99 9.01
N LEU A 235 -7.20 -1.44 10.22
CA LEU A 235 -6.78 -2.20 11.40
C LEU A 235 -7.74 -3.35 11.71
N LEU A 236 -9.05 -3.08 11.67
CA LEU A 236 -10.09 -4.09 11.87
C LEU A 236 -10.12 -5.11 10.72
N GLY A 237 -10.03 -4.66 9.47
CA GLY A 237 -9.99 -5.54 8.31
C GLY A 237 -8.77 -6.45 8.31
N GLY A 238 -7.62 -5.91 8.72
CA GLY A 238 -6.35 -6.61 8.88
C GLY A 238 -6.40 -7.66 9.98
N SER A 239 -6.92 -7.31 11.16
CA SER A 239 -7.07 -8.29 12.24
C SER A 239 -8.04 -9.42 11.87
N ILE A 240 -9.17 -9.10 11.21
CA ILE A 240 -10.11 -10.10 10.70
C ILE A 240 -9.43 -11.00 9.65
N ALA A 241 -8.66 -10.42 8.72
CA ALA A 241 -7.91 -11.18 7.74
C ALA A 241 -6.90 -12.12 8.40
N GLY A 242 -6.11 -11.62 9.36
CA GLY A 242 -5.13 -12.42 10.10
C GLY A 242 -5.76 -13.63 10.79
N VAL A 243 -6.89 -13.42 11.48
CA VAL A 243 -7.63 -14.52 12.13
C VAL A 243 -8.19 -15.51 11.11
N LEU A 244 -8.76 -15.03 9.99
CA LEU A 244 -9.26 -15.91 8.93
C LEU A 244 -8.14 -16.76 8.32
N LEU A 245 -6.97 -16.18 8.11
CA LEU A 245 -5.82 -16.86 7.53
C LEU A 245 -5.22 -17.88 8.50
N GLU A 246 -5.16 -17.55 9.80
CA GLU A 246 -4.77 -18.49 10.86
C GLU A 246 -5.75 -19.69 10.91
N LEU A 247 -7.06 -19.43 10.85
CA LEU A 247 -8.09 -20.49 10.79
C LEU A 247 -7.99 -21.36 9.53
N LEU A 248 -7.51 -20.79 8.42
CA LEU A 248 -7.27 -21.50 7.16
C LEU A 248 -5.93 -22.26 7.13
N GLY A 249 -5.13 -22.16 8.20
CA GLY A 249 -3.88 -22.90 8.37
C GLY A 249 -2.62 -22.16 7.91
N PHE A 250 -2.71 -20.87 7.54
CA PHE A 250 -1.55 -20.06 7.21
C PHE A 250 -0.90 -19.53 8.50
N HIS A 251 0.20 -20.17 8.92
CA HIS A 251 0.94 -19.79 10.13
C HIS A 251 2.08 -18.80 9.79
N LEU A 252 2.09 -17.65 10.45
CA LEU A 252 3.16 -16.64 10.30
C LEU A 252 4.56 -17.21 10.61
N GLU A 253 4.66 -18.24 11.45
CA GLU A 253 5.93 -18.86 11.86
C GLU A 253 6.64 -19.65 10.76
N GLU A 254 5.94 -20.15 9.73
CA GLU A 254 6.56 -20.95 8.67
C GLU A 254 7.23 -20.10 7.58
N SER A 255 6.79 -18.84 7.37
CA SER A 255 7.37 -17.99 6.32
C SER A 255 8.80 -17.50 6.60
N HIS A 256 9.28 -17.62 7.85
CA HIS A 256 10.64 -17.22 8.23
C HIS A 256 11.68 -18.36 8.17
N ARG A 257 11.28 -19.57 7.75
CA ARG A 257 12.15 -20.75 7.64
C ARG A 257 12.46 -21.20 6.19
N ALA A 258 12.06 -20.43 5.18
CA ALA A 258 12.39 -20.69 3.77
C ALA A 258 13.46 -19.73 3.25
#